data_AF-A0A1Q6LCJ5-F1
#
_entry.id   AF-A0A1Q6LCJ5-F1
#
_cell.length_a   1.000
_cell.length_b   1.000
_cell.length_c   1.000
_cell.angle_alpha   90.00
_cell.angle_beta   90.00
_cell.angle_gamma   90.00
#
_symmetry.space_group_name_H-M   'P 1'
#
loop_
_entity.id
_entity.type
_entity.pdbx_description
1 polymer ?
#
loop_
_entity_poly.entity_id
_entity_poly.type
_entity_poly.pdbx_seq_one_letter_code
_entity_poly.pdbx_strand_id
1 'polypeptide(L)'
;MGLLTIVYILIFLVFALVMYAVMQIKLAGMQVKDFWGFIEANQMLDKLYHFAKQYQNMSPQEQVIYLAEAEKIFLAFDKVPNELWEEEYEKYKEVLKKYNDIRMIRWAS
;
A
#
# COMPACT_ATOMS: atom_id res chain seq x y z
N MET A 1 -18.57 27.49 29.65
CA MET A 1 -17.22 27.90 29.22
C MET A 1 -16.19 26.77 29.31
N GLY A 2 -16.04 26.07 30.45
CA GLY A 2 -14.98 25.02 30.58
C GLY A 2 -15.08 23.83 29.61
N LEU A 3 -16.28 23.31 29.33
CA LEU A 3 -16.44 22.11 28.49
C LEU A 3 -16.13 22.38 27.00
N LEU A 4 -16.50 23.57 26.50
CA LEU A 4 -16.16 24.00 25.13
C LEU A 4 -14.67 24.24 24.96
N THR A 5 -13.99 24.78 25.98
CA THR A 5 -12.53 24.95 25.99
C THR A 5 -11.81 23.59 25.92
N ILE A 6 -12.29 22.59 26.67
CA ILE A 6 -11.73 21.23 26.65
C ILE A 6 -11.90 20.59 25.26
N VAL A 7 -13.09 20.69 24.66
CA VAL A 7 -13.34 20.20 23.30
C VAL A 7 -12.42 20.87 22.28
N TYR A 8 -12.23 22.19 22.38
CA TYR A 8 -11.32 22.92 21.50
C TYR A 8 -9.86 22.48 21.65
N ILE A 9 -9.38 22.27 22.89
CA ILE A 9 -8.03 21.75 23.14
C ILE A 9 -7.86 20.34 22.59
N LEU A 10 -8.88 19.47 22.71
CA LEU A 10 -8.83 18.12 22.15
C LEU A 10 -8.75 18.14 20.63
N ILE A 11 -9.55 18.98 19.96
CA ILE A 11 -9.48 19.15 18.50
C ILE A 11 -8.11 19.69 18.08
N PHE A 12 -7.57 20.66 18.83
CA PHE A 12 -6.24 21.20 18.58
C PHE A 12 -5.14 20.13 18.74
N LEU A 13 -5.24 19.28 19.77
CA LEU A 13 -4.32 18.16 19.97
C LEU A 13 -4.37 17.15 18.82
N VAL A 14 -5.57 16.81 18.32
CA VAL A 14 -5.72 15.94 17.15
C VAL A 14 -5.01 16.55 15.93
N PHE A 15 -5.21 17.84 15.68
CA PHE A 15 -4.52 18.54 14.59
C PHE A 15 -2.99 18.58 14.78
N ALA A 16 -2.51 18.83 15.99
CA ALA A 16 -1.08 18.84 16.30
C ALA A 16 -0.44 17.46 16.09
N LEU A 17 -1.12 16.37 16.48
CA LEU A 17 -0.67 15.00 16.24
C LEU A 17 -0.61 14.66 14.75
N VAL A 18 -1.60 15.09 13.96
CA VAL A 18 -1.59 14.91 12.50
C VAL A 18 -0.41 15.66 11.86
N MET A 19 -0.17 16.92 12.25
CA MET A 19 0.99 17.68 11.75
C MET A 19 2.33 17.05 12.16
N TYR A 20 2.42 16.52 13.37
CA TYR A 20 3.59 15.81 13.85
C TYR A 20 3.86 14.55 13.02
N ALA A 21 2.83 13.75 12.72
CA ALA A 21 2.97 12.57 11.85
C ALA A 21 3.44 12.95 10.43
N VAL A 22 2.89 14.03 9.86
CA VAL A 22 3.32 14.55 8.55
C VAL A 22 4.80 14.99 8.57
N MET A 23 5.26 15.59 9.67
CA MET A 23 6.65 15.98 9.84
C MET A 23 7.59 14.76 10.02
N GLN A 24 7.14 13.73 10.74
CA GLN A 24 7.86 12.45 10.89
C GLN A 24 8.07 11.76 9.54
N ILE A 25 7.05 11.72 8.67
CA ILE A 25 7.16 11.18 7.30
C ILE A 25 8.23 11.92 6.50
N LYS A 26 8.26 13.27 6.60
CA LYS A 26 9.30 14.09 5.97
C LYS A 26 10.70 13.86 6.53
N LEU A 27 10.83 13.64 7.84
CA LEU A 27 12.11 13.36 8.51
C LEU A 27 12.65 11.97 8.15
N ALA A 28 11.77 11.00 7.90
CA ALA A 28 12.11 9.68 7.36
C ALA A 28 12.55 9.72 5.88
N GLY A 29 12.69 10.90 5.27
CA GLY A 29 13.15 11.07 3.88
C GLY A 29 12.09 10.78 2.81
N MET A 30 10.84 10.54 3.21
CA MET A 30 9.72 10.32 2.30
C MET A 30 8.93 11.59 2.03
N GLN A 31 8.36 11.70 0.83
CA GLN A 31 7.35 12.71 0.59
C GLN A 31 5.99 12.22 1.10
N VAL A 32 5.24 13.12 1.73
CA VAL A 32 3.85 12.88 2.16
C VAL A 32 2.97 12.40 0.99
N LYS A 33 3.31 12.81 -0.24
CA LYS A 33 2.66 12.35 -1.48
C LYS A 33 2.94 10.89 -1.77
N ASP A 34 4.17 10.41 -1.53
CA ASP A 34 4.53 9.01 -1.72
C ASP A 34 3.83 8.12 -0.68
N PHE A 35 3.68 8.62 0.56
CA PHE A 35 2.91 7.93 1.61
C PHE A 35 1.41 7.84 1.27
N TRP A 36 0.83 8.88 0.67
CA TRP A 36 -0.54 8.81 0.14
C TRP A 36 -0.68 7.78 -0.99
N GLY A 37 0.29 7.74 -1.91
CA GLY A 37 0.35 6.73 -2.96
C GLY A 37 0.52 5.31 -2.40
N PHE A 38 1.24 5.16 -1.29
CA PHE A 38 1.36 3.90 -0.57
C PHE A 38 0.03 3.44 0.06
N ILE A 39 -0.71 4.34 0.74
CA ILE A 39 -2.03 3.98 1.29
C ILE A 39 -2.99 3.51 0.18
N GLU A 40 -2.97 4.18 -0.97
CA GLU A 40 -3.78 3.78 -2.12
C GLU A 40 -3.32 2.44 -2.72
N ALA A 41 -2.01 2.25 -2.86
CA ALA A 41 -1.43 0.99 -3.32
C ALA A 41 -1.73 -0.17 -2.38
N ASN A 42 -1.76 0.06 -1.06
CA ASN A 42 -2.06 -0.96 -0.07
C ASN A 42 -3.55 -1.40 -0.13
N GLN A 43 -4.47 -0.45 -0.28
CA GLN A 43 -5.88 -0.80 -0.56
C GLN A 43 -6.04 -1.60 -1.86
N MET A 44 -5.21 -1.30 -2.87
CA MET A 44 -5.19 -2.05 -4.12
C MET A 44 -4.52 -3.43 -3.97
N LEU A 45 -3.49 -3.54 -3.12
CA LEU A 45 -2.84 -4.80 -2.76
C LEU A 45 -3.85 -5.76 -2.12
N ASP A 46 -4.68 -5.26 -1.19
CA ASP A 46 -5.73 -6.07 -0.57
C ASP A 46 -6.76 -6.57 -1.59
N LYS A 47 -7.16 -5.71 -2.53
CA LYS A 47 -8.04 -6.12 -3.65
C LYS A 47 -7.37 -7.19 -4.50
N LEU A 48 -6.12 -6.98 -4.94
CA LEU A 48 -5.38 -7.96 -5.73
C LEU A 48 -5.16 -9.26 -4.97
N TYR A 49 -4.94 -9.22 -3.66
CA TYR A 49 -4.83 -10.40 -2.81
C TYR A 49 -6.11 -11.23 -2.83
N HIS A 50 -7.26 -10.58 -2.64
CA HIS A 50 -8.57 -11.24 -2.75
C HIS A 50 -8.85 -11.78 -4.16
N PHE A 51 -8.52 -11.02 -5.21
CA PHE A 51 -8.61 -11.46 -6.59
C PHE A 51 -7.74 -12.68 -6.85
N ALA A 52 -6.48 -12.65 -6.42
CA ALA A 52 -5.53 -13.74 -6.59
C ALA A 52 -5.95 -15.02 -5.86
N LYS A 53 -6.72 -14.91 -4.77
CA LYS A 53 -7.24 -16.04 -3.99
C LYS A 53 -8.52 -16.64 -4.61
N GLN A 54 -9.33 -15.84 -5.29
CA GLN A 54 -10.57 -16.30 -5.95
C GLN A 54 -10.36 -16.77 -7.41
N TYR A 55 -9.33 -16.30 -8.11
CA TYR A 55 -9.16 -16.57 -9.54
C TYR A 55 -8.17 -17.72 -9.81
N GLN A 56 -8.70 -18.93 -10.07
CA GLN A 56 -7.93 -20.07 -10.60
C GLN A 56 -7.98 -20.22 -12.14
N ASN A 57 -8.79 -19.41 -12.85
CA ASN A 57 -9.04 -19.56 -14.29
C ASN A 57 -8.88 -18.24 -15.08
N MET A 58 -7.76 -17.52 -14.92
CA MET A 58 -7.54 -16.27 -15.68
C MET A 58 -7.19 -16.53 -17.15
N SER A 59 -7.80 -15.75 -18.04
CA SER A 59 -7.38 -15.59 -19.43
C SER A 59 -5.95 -15.02 -19.51
N PRO A 60 -5.15 -15.34 -20.55
CA PRO A 60 -3.83 -14.72 -20.76
C PRO A 60 -3.83 -13.19 -20.75
N GLN A 61 -4.95 -12.55 -21.10
CA GLN A 61 -5.10 -11.09 -21.07
C GLN A 61 -5.27 -10.55 -19.64
N GLU A 62 -6.06 -11.24 -18.81
CA GLU A 62 -6.26 -10.88 -17.40
C GLU A 62 -4.98 -11.03 -16.61
N GLN A 63 -4.16 -12.04 -16.94
CA GLN A 63 -2.83 -12.22 -16.38
C GLN A 63 -1.91 -11.03 -16.69
N VAL A 64 -1.98 -10.44 -17.89
CA VAL A 64 -1.18 -9.26 -18.27
C VAL A 64 -1.62 -8.04 -17.47
N ILE A 65 -2.93 -7.83 -17.31
CA ILE A 65 -3.48 -6.72 -16.52
C ILE A 65 -3.08 -6.85 -15.05
N TYR A 66 -3.18 -8.07 -14.49
CA TYR A 66 -2.74 -8.36 -13.13
C TYR A 66 -1.25 -8.06 -12.92
N LEU A 67 -0.38 -8.44 -13.87
CA LEU A 67 1.05 -8.10 -13.77
C LEU A 67 1.29 -6.59 -13.76
N ALA A 68 0.63 -5.85 -14.65
CA ALA A 68 0.80 -4.40 -14.75
C ALA A 68 0.29 -3.68 -13.49
N GLU A 69 -0.78 -4.18 -12.87
CA GLU A 69 -1.33 -3.59 -11.65
C GLU A 69 -0.49 -3.94 -10.41
N ALA A 70 -0.01 -5.18 -10.32
CA ALA A 70 0.93 -5.58 -9.27
C ALA A 70 2.24 -4.77 -9.33
N GLU A 71 2.78 -4.51 -10.53
CA GLU A 71 3.99 -3.72 -10.71
C GLU A 71 3.84 -2.27 -10.23
N LYS A 72 2.69 -1.62 -10.47
CA LYS A 72 2.42 -0.28 -9.93
C LYS A 72 2.40 -0.26 -8.41
N ILE A 73 1.80 -1.27 -7.79
CA ILE A 73 1.74 -1.42 -6.33
C ILE A 73 3.15 -1.63 -5.80
N PHE A 74 3.94 -2.54 -6.40
CA PHE A 74 5.33 -2.77 -5.99
C PHE A 74 6.18 -1.51 -6.09
N LEU A 75 6.04 -0.70 -7.15
CA LEU A 75 6.75 0.57 -7.31
C LEU A 75 6.32 1.63 -6.28
N ALA A 76 5.10 1.56 -5.76
CA ALA A 76 4.66 2.44 -4.66
C ALA A 76 5.17 1.96 -3.30
N PHE A 77 5.24 0.65 -3.08
CA PHE A 77 5.79 0.05 -1.86
C PHE A 77 7.32 0.25 -1.76
N ASP A 78 8.06 0.15 -2.87
CA ASP A 78 9.52 0.33 -2.90
C ASP A 78 9.96 1.77 -2.55
N LYS A 79 9.07 2.75 -2.69
CA LYS A 79 9.32 4.15 -2.31
C LYS A 79 9.16 4.44 -0.83
N VAL A 80 8.67 3.46 -0.06
CA VAL A 80 8.35 3.59 1.36
C VAL A 80 9.20 2.59 2.16
N PRO A 81 9.87 3.01 3.24
CA PRO A 81 10.64 2.13 4.11
C PRO A 81 9.84 0.92 4.56
N ASN A 82 10.48 -0.26 4.50
CA ASN A 82 9.89 -1.55 4.86
C ASN A 82 9.24 -1.56 6.25
N GLU A 83 9.79 -0.79 7.19
CA GLU A 83 9.28 -0.60 8.56
C GLU A 83 7.81 -0.17 8.62
N LEU A 84 7.29 0.51 7.58
CA LEU A 84 5.91 0.99 7.53
C LEU A 84 4.89 -0.06 7.07
N TRP A 85 5.35 -1.16 6.49
CA TRP A 85 4.51 -2.19 5.87
C TRP A 85 4.95 -3.61 6.19
N GLU A 86 5.74 -3.80 7.25
CA GLU A 86 6.16 -5.13 7.74
C GLU A 86 4.95 -6.03 8.04
N GLU A 87 3.85 -5.47 8.57
CA GLU A 87 2.63 -6.23 8.85
C GLU A 87 1.93 -6.73 7.57
N GLU A 88 2.12 -6.03 6.45
CA GLU A 88 1.50 -6.31 5.15
C GLU A 88 2.45 -7.10 4.22
N TYR A 89 3.68 -7.32 4.68
CA TYR A 89 4.76 -7.99 3.95
C TYR A 89 4.37 -9.40 3.49
N GLU A 90 3.65 -10.17 4.31
CA GLU A 90 3.21 -11.52 3.93
C GLU A 90 2.23 -11.51 2.74
N LYS A 91 1.33 -10.52 2.67
CA LYS A 91 0.43 -10.35 1.52
C LYS A 91 1.20 -9.93 0.27
N TYR A 92 2.12 -8.98 0.44
CA TYR A 92 3.03 -8.53 -0.62
C TYR A 92 3.79 -9.70 -1.24
N LYS A 93 4.36 -10.58 -0.40
CA LYS A 93 5.11 -11.77 -0.81
C LYS A 93 4.25 -12.77 -1.58
N GLU A 94 3.00 -12.98 -1.19
CA GLU A 94 2.08 -13.88 -1.91
C GLU A 94 1.76 -13.33 -3.32
N VAL A 95 1.52 -12.02 -3.44
CA VAL A 95 1.26 -11.36 -4.73
C VAL A 95 2.51 -11.38 -5.61
N LEU A 96 3.69 -11.15 -5.04
CA LEU A 96 4.97 -11.24 -5.75
C LEU A 96 5.27 -12.65 -6.27
N LYS A 97 4.98 -13.67 -5.45
CA LYS A 97 5.13 -15.07 -5.86
C LYS A 97 4.25 -15.37 -7.07
N LYS A 98 2.96 -15.00 -7.03
CA LYS A 98 2.03 -15.20 -8.16
C LYS A 98 2.43 -14.40 -9.40
N TYR A 99 2.93 -13.17 -9.23
CA TYR A 99 3.50 -12.38 -10.33
C TYR A 99 4.66 -13.14 -11.02
N ASN A 100 5.60 -13.67 -10.23
CA ASN A 100 6.74 -14.41 -10.75
C ASN A 100 6.33 -15.73 -11.43
N ASP A 101 5.37 -16.45 -10.85
CA ASP A 101 4.86 -17.70 -11.42
C ASP A 101 4.22 -17.45 -12.81
N ILE A 102 3.35 -16.44 -12.92
CA ILE A 102 2.72 -16.05 -14.20
C ILE A 102 3.79 -15.61 -15.23
N ARG A 103 4.78 -14.82 -14.81
CA ARG A 103 5.84 -14.34 -15.69
C ARG A 103 6.71 -15.50 -16.20
N MET A 104 7.06 -16.44 -15.32
CA MET A 104 7.83 -17.64 -15.66
C MET A 104 7.09 -18.53 -16.66
N ILE A 105 5.79 -18.78 -16.46
CA ILE A 105 4.96 -19.56 -17.39
C ILE A 105 4.99 -18.94 -18.79
N ARG A 106 4.92 -17.60 -18.88
CA ARG A 106 4.99 -16.85 -20.14
C ARG A 106 6.36 -16.85 -20.82
N TRP A 107 7.43 -17.09 -20.07
CA TRP A 107 8.81 -17.16 -20.60
C TRP A 107 9.22 -18.58 -20.98
N ALA A 108 8.55 -19.59 -20.40
CA ALA A 108 8.75 -21.01 -20.70
C ALA A 108 7.90 -21.50 -21.89
N SER A 109 6.97 -20.67 -22.40
CA SER A 109 6.17 -20.91 -23.60
C SER A 109 6.70 -20.13 -24.79
#